data_AF-A0A2S5GJD0-F1
#
_entry.id   AF-A0A2S5GJD0-F1
#
_cell.length_a   1.000
_cell.length_b   1.000
_cell.length_c   1.000
_cell.angle_alpha   90.00
_cell.angle_beta   90.00
_cell.angle_gamma   90.00
#
_symmetry.space_group_name_H-M   'P 1'
#
loop_
_entity.id
_entity.type
_entity.pdbx_description
1 polymer ?
#
loop_
_entity_poly.entity_id
_entity_poly.type
_entity_poly.pdbx_seq_one_letter_code
_entity_poly.pdbx_strand_id
1 'polypeptide(L)'
;MHKFLTALAWVLATAAAPAWAAPDASEQAQYDSFVVAAGASNGAARACGASEPDLAQHQATAHKNLARYAKEYGFSAASYDALFQKGLAEGKTMMDDMKRSGVDGCRGVLGSFQNERAISYDDMKSALAEVSDGLPGEEAQ
;
A
#
# COMPACT_ATOMS: atom_id res chain seq x y z
N MET A 1 27.47 17.24 -60.43
CA MET A 1 28.43 17.35 -59.32
C MET A 1 28.02 18.60 -58.55
N HIS A 2 27.34 18.56 -57.40
CA HIS A 2 27.77 18.21 -56.03
C HIS A 2 26.48 17.92 -55.20
N LYS A 3 26.23 16.70 -54.71
CA LYS A 3 26.49 16.14 -53.36
C LYS A 3 25.86 16.89 -52.16
N PHE A 4 24.85 16.23 -51.56
CA PHE A 4 24.42 16.09 -50.14
C PHE A 4 24.39 17.36 -49.23
N LEU A 5 23.36 17.60 -48.41
CA LEU A 5 23.11 16.85 -47.18
C LEU A 5 21.70 17.11 -46.61
N THR A 6 21.00 16.01 -46.37
CA THR A 6 19.92 15.79 -45.42
C THR A 6 20.38 16.14 -43.99
N ALA A 7 19.57 16.89 -43.24
CA ALA A 7 19.69 17.02 -41.78
C ALA A 7 18.30 16.73 -41.17
N LEU A 8 17.99 15.44 -40.97
CA LEU A 8 17.90 14.79 -39.66
C LEU A 8 17.13 15.60 -38.60
N ALA A 9 15.82 15.34 -38.54
CA ALA A 9 14.97 15.64 -37.40
C ALA A 9 15.45 14.82 -36.19
N TRP A 10 15.90 15.49 -35.14
CA TRP A 10 16.13 14.85 -33.85
C TRP A 10 14.77 14.61 -33.16
N VAL A 11 14.36 13.35 -33.16
CA VAL A 11 13.24 12.83 -32.40
C VAL A 11 13.53 13.06 -30.92
N LEU A 12 12.65 13.79 -30.24
CA LEU A 12 12.59 13.86 -28.79
C LEU A 12 12.33 12.45 -28.25
N ALA A 13 13.38 11.81 -27.75
CA ALA A 13 13.25 10.64 -26.89
C ALA A 13 12.64 11.10 -25.56
N THR A 14 11.32 11.18 -25.50
CA THR A 14 10.60 11.12 -24.24
C THR A 14 10.93 9.77 -23.62
N ALA A 15 11.72 9.76 -22.55
CA ALA A 15 11.82 8.63 -21.65
C ALA A 15 10.42 8.34 -21.11
N ALA A 16 9.67 7.51 -21.83
CA ALA A 16 8.46 6.92 -21.30
C ALA A 16 8.95 6.02 -20.15
N ALA A 17 8.71 6.45 -18.92
CA ALA A 17 8.61 5.52 -17.81
C ALA A 17 7.69 4.37 -18.30
N PRO A 18 8.00 3.10 -17.95
CA PRO A 18 7.15 1.99 -18.35
C PRO A 18 5.71 2.34 -17.98
N ALA A 19 4.88 2.51 -19.00
CA ALA A 19 3.47 2.76 -18.80
C ALA A 19 2.90 1.41 -18.40
N TRP A 20 2.81 1.17 -17.10
CA TRP A 20 2.05 0.05 -16.56
C TRP A 20 0.66 0.09 -17.21
N ALA A 21 0.17 -1.07 -17.64
CA ALA A 21 -1.21 -1.16 -18.10
C ALA A 21 -2.12 -0.62 -16.97
N ALA A 22 -3.24 0.01 -17.34
CA ALA A 22 -4.22 0.38 -16.34
C ALA A 22 -4.62 -0.87 -15.55
N PRO A 23 -4.65 -0.82 -14.21
CA PRO A 23 -4.86 -2.00 -13.40
C PRO A 23 -6.22 -2.62 -13.69
N ASP A 24 -6.28 -3.93 -13.69
CA ASP A 24 -7.56 -4.63 -13.81
C ASP A 24 -8.35 -4.61 -12.48
N ALA A 25 -9.57 -5.14 -12.51
CA ALA A 25 -10.43 -5.14 -11.34
C ALA A 25 -9.87 -5.98 -10.17
N SER A 26 -9.07 -7.01 -10.46
CA SER A 26 -8.45 -7.85 -9.45
C SER A 26 -7.26 -7.15 -8.79
N GLU A 27 -6.44 -6.45 -9.56
CA GLU A 27 -5.32 -5.65 -9.04
C GLU A 27 -5.86 -4.46 -8.21
N GLN A 28 -6.93 -3.80 -8.65
CA GLN A 28 -7.60 -2.76 -7.85
C GLN A 28 -8.17 -3.33 -6.54
N ALA A 29 -8.79 -4.51 -6.57
CA ALA A 29 -9.30 -5.15 -5.36
C ALA A 29 -8.17 -5.53 -4.39
N GLN A 30 -7.00 -5.92 -4.91
CA GLN A 30 -5.82 -6.19 -4.10
C GLN A 30 -5.29 -4.90 -3.45
N TYR A 31 -5.19 -3.80 -4.19
CA TYR A 31 -4.85 -2.49 -3.62
C TYR A 31 -5.84 -2.09 -2.51
N ASP A 32 -7.15 -2.24 -2.75
CA ASP A 32 -8.18 -1.95 -1.75
C ASP A 32 -8.01 -2.81 -0.49
N SER A 33 -7.62 -4.08 -0.65
CA SER A 33 -7.30 -4.97 0.47
C SER A 33 -6.11 -4.49 1.30
N PHE A 34 -5.08 -3.91 0.67
CA PHE A 34 -3.96 -3.31 1.41
C PHE A 34 -4.38 -2.12 2.26
N VAL A 35 -5.32 -1.29 1.77
CA VAL A 35 -5.88 -0.18 2.55
C VAL A 35 -6.66 -0.70 3.75
N VAL A 36 -7.48 -1.74 3.57
CA VAL A 36 -8.21 -2.38 4.68
C VAL A 36 -7.24 -2.98 5.68
N ALA A 37 -6.19 -3.67 5.24
CA ALA A 37 -5.17 -4.27 6.11
C ALA A 37 -4.45 -3.22 6.95
N ALA A 38 -4.03 -2.10 6.36
CA ALA A 38 -3.42 -0.99 7.10
C ALA A 38 -4.38 -0.41 8.15
N GLY A 39 -5.67 -0.28 7.82
CA GLY A 39 -6.70 0.08 8.79
C GLY A 39 -6.81 -0.93 9.93
N ALA A 40 -6.78 -2.22 9.60
CA ALA A 40 -6.88 -3.31 10.58
C ALA A 40 -5.69 -3.34 11.53
N SER A 41 -4.45 -3.18 11.05
CA SER A 41 -3.26 -3.04 11.91
C SER A 41 -3.42 -1.91 12.92
N ASN A 42 -3.92 -0.75 12.49
CA ASN A 42 -4.15 0.40 13.35
C ASN A 42 -5.26 0.14 14.39
N GLY A 43 -6.39 -0.42 13.95
CA GLY A 43 -7.52 -0.75 14.82
C GLY A 43 -7.18 -1.80 15.88
N ALA A 44 -6.43 -2.82 15.48
CA ALA A 44 -5.91 -3.85 16.38
C ALA A 44 -4.91 -3.26 17.38
N ALA A 45 -3.96 -2.42 16.93
CA ALA A 45 -3.01 -1.76 17.80
C ALA A 45 -3.70 -0.85 18.82
N ARG A 46 -4.75 -0.12 18.43
CA ARG A 46 -5.58 0.67 19.34
C ARG A 46 -6.23 -0.22 20.40
N ALA A 47 -6.83 -1.34 20.01
CA ALA A 47 -7.43 -2.30 20.95
C ALA A 47 -6.40 -2.87 21.94
N CYS A 48 -5.13 -2.92 21.53
CA CYS A 48 -4.00 -3.34 22.35
C CYS A 48 -3.30 -2.22 23.13
N GLY A 49 -3.83 -0.99 23.11
CA GLY A 49 -3.32 0.12 23.91
C GLY A 49 -2.15 0.89 23.30
N ALA A 50 -1.96 0.84 21.98
CA ALA A 50 -1.06 1.77 21.30
C ALA A 50 -1.46 3.23 21.57
N SER A 51 -0.46 4.11 21.66
CA SER A 51 -0.70 5.53 21.98
C SER A 51 -1.34 6.26 20.79
N GLU A 52 -2.17 7.28 21.06
CA GLU A 52 -2.76 8.09 19.98
C GLU A 52 -1.73 8.76 19.05
N PRO A 53 -0.58 9.27 19.53
CA PRO A 53 0.49 9.74 18.64
C PRO A 53 1.00 8.65 17.68
N ASP A 54 1.15 7.42 18.17
CA ASP A 54 1.61 6.31 17.33
C ASP A 54 0.56 5.90 16.30
N LEU A 55 -0.71 5.85 16.70
CA LEU A 55 -1.84 5.55 15.81
C LEU A 55 -1.97 6.61 14.71
N ALA A 56 -1.83 7.89 15.07
CA ALA A 56 -1.85 8.99 14.11
C ALA A 56 -0.66 8.93 13.14
N GLN A 57 0.55 8.64 13.64
CA GLN A 57 1.72 8.47 12.79
C GLN A 57 1.54 7.31 11.81
N HIS A 58 1.06 6.16 12.27
CA HIS A 58 0.78 5.01 11.42
C HIS A 58 -0.22 5.36 10.31
N GLN A 59 -1.35 5.99 10.67
CA GLN A 59 -2.36 6.41 9.68
C GLN A 59 -1.77 7.36 8.63
N ALA A 60 -0.95 8.33 9.06
CA ALA A 60 -0.30 9.26 8.15
C ALA A 60 0.72 8.57 7.22
N THR A 61 1.51 7.64 7.75
CA THR A 61 2.47 6.83 6.98
C THR A 61 1.75 5.96 5.95
N ALA A 62 0.71 5.24 6.36
CA ALA A 62 -0.10 4.40 5.48
C ALA A 62 -0.74 5.22 4.36
N HIS A 63 -1.37 6.35 4.68
CA HIS A 63 -2.00 7.21 3.68
C HIS A 63 -1.00 7.75 2.67
N LYS A 64 0.14 8.29 3.15
CA LYS A 64 1.22 8.79 2.30
C LYS A 64 1.74 7.73 1.34
N ASN A 65 2.04 6.54 1.85
CA ASN A 65 2.69 5.49 1.06
C ASN A 65 1.70 4.82 0.10
N LEU A 66 0.48 4.50 0.55
CA LEU A 66 -0.54 3.88 -0.30
C LEU A 66 -1.05 4.85 -1.38
N ALA A 67 -1.16 6.15 -1.09
CA ALA A 67 -1.47 7.15 -2.12
C ALA A 67 -0.36 7.24 -3.18
N ARG A 68 0.92 7.14 -2.77
CA ARG A 68 2.04 7.07 -3.71
C ARG A 68 1.98 5.80 -4.55
N TYR A 69 1.73 4.65 -3.93
CA TYR A 69 1.60 3.36 -4.61
C TYR A 69 0.45 3.39 -5.64
N ALA A 70 -0.72 3.91 -5.24
CA ALA A 70 -1.86 4.08 -6.14
C ALA A 70 -1.52 4.92 -7.36
N LYS A 71 -0.85 6.06 -7.15
CA LYS A 71 -0.41 6.93 -8.24
C LYS A 71 0.62 6.25 -9.16
N GLU A 72 1.56 5.48 -8.58
CA GLU A 72 2.63 4.82 -9.33
C GLU A 72 2.09 3.73 -10.26
N TYR A 73 1.06 3.01 -9.82
CA TYR A 73 0.50 1.85 -10.54
C TYR A 73 -0.88 2.11 -11.16
N GLY A 74 -1.38 3.34 -11.10
CA GLY A 74 -2.65 3.72 -11.73
C GLY A 74 -3.92 3.27 -10.99
N PHE A 75 -3.82 2.88 -9.72
CA PHE A 75 -4.99 2.53 -8.90
C PHE A 75 -5.81 3.75 -8.51
N SER A 76 -7.11 3.55 -8.33
CA SER A 76 -7.98 4.53 -7.69
C SER A 76 -7.79 4.52 -6.18
N ALA A 77 -7.54 5.69 -5.59
CA ALA A 77 -7.52 5.90 -4.13
C ALA A 77 -8.83 6.52 -3.60
N ALA A 78 -9.89 6.61 -4.43
CA ALA A 78 -11.12 7.33 -4.07
C ALA A 78 -11.83 6.75 -2.83
N SER A 79 -11.71 5.45 -2.61
CA SER A 79 -12.32 4.74 -1.47
C SER A 79 -11.40 4.63 -0.26
N TYR A 80 -10.21 5.25 -0.28
CA TYR A 80 -9.18 5.05 0.75
C TYR A 80 -9.72 5.22 2.17
N ASP A 81 -10.34 6.36 2.47
CA ASP A 81 -10.79 6.66 3.83
C ASP A 81 -11.87 5.67 4.29
N ALA A 82 -12.80 5.31 3.42
CA ALA A 82 -13.85 4.35 3.73
C ALA A 82 -13.28 2.94 4.01
N LEU A 83 -12.33 2.50 3.19
CA LEU A 83 -11.66 1.20 3.36
C LEU A 83 -10.77 1.16 4.61
N PHE A 84 -10.05 2.25 4.88
CA PHE A 84 -9.23 2.35 6.09
C PHE A 84 -10.11 2.33 7.35
N GLN A 85 -11.24 3.06 7.35
CA GLN A 85 -12.22 3.03 8.45
C GLN A 85 -12.86 1.65 8.64
N LYS A 86 -13.17 0.96 7.54
CA LYS A 86 -13.60 -0.45 7.59
C LYS A 86 -12.53 -1.31 8.27
N GLY A 87 -11.28 -1.20 7.85
CA GLY A 87 -10.14 -1.90 8.47
C GLY A 87 -10.02 -1.63 9.97
N LEU A 88 -10.14 -0.38 10.41
CA LEU A 88 -10.10 -0.03 11.84
C LEU A 88 -11.12 -0.83 12.66
N ALA A 89 -12.35 -0.95 12.16
CA ALA A 89 -13.40 -1.71 12.81
C ALA A 89 -13.11 -3.22 12.83
N GLU A 90 -12.61 -3.77 11.72
CA GLU A 90 -12.24 -5.19 11.59
C GLU A 90 -11.10 -5.57 12.53
N GLY A 91 -10.01 -4.79 12.54
CA GLY A 91 -8.86 -5.02 13.42
C GLY A 91 -9.23 -4.97 14.90
N LYS A 92 -10.08 -4.01 15.29
CA LYS A 92 -10.62 -3.96 16.66
C LYS A 92 -11.44 -5.21 16.98
N THR A 93 -12.36 -5.59 16.09
CA THR A 93 -13.25 -6.75 16.28
C THR A 93 -12.44 -8.04 16.44
N MET A 94 -11.42 -8.23 15.60
CA MET A 94 -10.49 -9.36 15.69
C MET A 94 -9.84 -9.44 17.07
N MET A 95 -9.33 -8.32 17.61
CA MET A 95 -8.71 -8.31 18.93
C MET A 95 -9.70 -8.58 20.07
N ASP A 96 -10.92 -8.06 19.97
CA ASP A 96 -11.98 -8.33 20.94
C ASP A 96 -12.37 -9.81 20.94
N ASP A 97 -12.42 -10.45 19.78
CA ASP A 97 -12.75 -11.87 19.64
C ASP A 97 -11.61 -12.78 20.14
N MET A 98 -10.34 -12.44 19.87
CA MET A 98 -9.18 -13.14 20.43
C MET A 98 -9.21 -13.08 21.96
N LYS A 99 -9.46 -11.89 22.52
CA LYS A 99 -9.57 -11.69 23.96
C LYS A 99 -10.70 -12.52 24.56
N ARG A 100 -11.88 -12.56 23.91
CA ARG A 100 -13.02 -13.40 24.34
C ARG A 100 -12.68 -14.89 24.32
N SER A 101 -11.82 -15.30 23.39
CA SER A 101 -11.36 -16.68 23.24
C SER A 101 -10.16 -17.03 24.14
N GLY A 102 -9.71 -16.10 24.99
CA GLY A 102 -8.58 -16.32 25.90
C GLY A 102 -7.20 -16.24 25.25
N VAL A 103 -7.10 -15.73 24.03
CA VAL A 103 -5.83 -15.57 23.30
C VAL A 103 -5.34 -14.13 23.44
N ASP A 104 -4.11 -13.96 23.94
CA ASP A 104 -3.42 -12.67 23.94
C ASP A 104 -2.63 -12.48 22.64
N GLY A 105 -3.20 -11.74 21.69
CA GLY A 105 -2.56 -11.34 20.44
C GLY A 105 -1.76 -10.04 20.52
N CYS A 106 -1.82 -9.32 21.63
CA CYS A 106 -1.39 -7.91 21.64
C CYS A 106 0.12 -7.74 21.51
N ARG A 107 0.91 -8.69 22.03
CA ARG A 107 2.36 -8.68 21.82
C ARG A 107 2.72 -8.73 20.33
N GLY A 108 2.05 -9.59 19.56
CA GLY A 108 2.32 -9.74 18.13
C GLY A 108 1.89 -8.51 17.34
N VAL A 109 0.65 -8.06 17.57
CA VAL A 109 0.08 -6.87 16.92
C VAL A 109 0.92 -5.63 17.17
N LEU A 110 1.30 -5.35 18.42
CA LEU A 110 2.11 -4.18 18.72
C LEU A 110 3.50 -4.28 18.10
N GLY A 111 4.08 -5.48 17.98
CA GLY A 111 5.35 -5.68 17.29
C GLY A 111 5.29 -5.27 15.82
N SER A 112 4.33 -5.81 15.06
CA SER A 112 4.14 -5.47 13.64
C SER A 112 3.76 -4.01 13.44
N PHE A 113 2.86 -3.49 14.27
CA PHE A 113 2.43 -2.10 14.22
C PHE A 113 3.58 -1.09 14.36
N GLN A 114 4.57 -1.37 15.22
CA GLN A 114 5.73 -0.46 15.39
C GLN A 114 6.58 -0.37 14.12
N ASN A 115 6.68 -1.47 13.35
CA ASN A 115 7.32 -1.47 12.04
C ASN A 115 6.50 -0.67 11.03
N GLU A 116 5.21 -0.99 10.88
CA GLU A 116 4.29 -0.33 9.93
C GLU A 116 4.15 1.17 10.20
N ARG A 117 4.17 1.60 11.47
CA ARG A 117 4.03 3.02 11.86
C ARG A 117 5.04 3.93 11.16
N ALA A 118 6.27 3.44 10.99
CA ALA A 118 7.39 4.21 10.47
C ALA A 118 8.01 3.62 9.19
N ILE A 119 7.33 2.66 8.56
CA ILE A 119 7.84 1.98 7.37
C ILE A 119 8.11 2.95 6.23
N SER A 120 9.23 2.77 5.53
CA SER A 120 9.54 3.54 4.34
C SER A 120 8.61 3.15 3.18
N TYR A 121 8.55 3.98 2.14
CA TYR A 121 7.77 3.61 0.95
C TYR A 121 8.35 2.36 0.26
N ASP A 122 9.67 2.28 0.13
CA ASP A 122 10.33 1.20 -0.60
C ASP A 122 10.20 -0.13 0.16
N ASP A 123 10.30 -0.10 1.50
CA ASP A 123 10.06 -1.29 2.34
C ASP A 123 8.58 -1.72 2.29
N MET A 124 7.64 -0.77 2.34
CA MET A 124 6.22 -1.09 2.19
C MET A 124 5.95 -1.70 0.83
N LYS A 125 6.45 -1.09 -0.26
CA LYS A 125 6.29 -1.59 -1.62
C LYS A 125 6.86 -3.01 -1.77
N SER A 126 8.01 -3.30 -1.17
CA SER A 126 8.61 -4.62 -1.18
C SER A 126 7.76 -5.65 -0.41
N ALA A 127 7.23 -5.26 0.75
CA ALA A 127 6.32 -6.11 1.53
C ALA A 127 5.00 -6.37 0.80
N LEU A 128 4.47 -5.37 0.09
CA LEU A 128 3.28 -5.55 -0.75
C LEU A 128 3.56 -6.56 -1.87
N ALA A 129 4.68 -6.42 -2.59
CA ALA A 129 5.08 -7.35 -3.62
C ALA A 129 5.23 -8.79 -3.11
N GLU A 130 5.76 -8.97 -1.89
CA GLU A 130 5.89 -10.29 -1.26
C GLU A 130 4.53 -10.95 -1.02
N VAL A 131 3.50 -10.19 -0.63
CA VAL A 131 2.16 -10.75 -0.37
C VAL A 131 1.27 -10.82 -1.61
N SER A 132 1.62 -10.13 -2.70
CA SER A 132 0.91 -10.15 -3.97
C SER A 132 1.54 -11.00 -5.07
N ASP A 133 2.58 -11.77 -4.75
CA ASP A 133 3.37 -12.56 -5.71
C ASP A 133 4.05 -11.71 -6.81
N GLY A 134 4.39 -10.46 -6.50
CA GLY A 134 5.04 -9.52 -7.43
C GLY A 134 4.43 -8.12 -7.41
N LEU A 135 5.04 -7.18 -8.14
CA LEU A 135 4.47 -5.86 -8.36
C LEU A 135 3.37 -5.92 -9.46
N PRO A 136 2.41 -5.00 -9.44
CA PRO A 136 1.35 -4.94 -10.47
C PRO A 136 1.94 -4.91 -11.87
N GLY A 137 1.39 -5.71 -12.79
CA GLY A 137 1.90 -5.87 -14.15
C GLY A 137 3.19 -6.68 -14.32
N GLU A 138 3.79 -7.24 -13.25
CA GLU A 138 4.78 -8.31 -13.37
C GLU A 138 4.04 -9.64 -13.54
N GLU A 139 4.41 -10.46 -14.55
CA GLU A 139 3.86 -11.81 -14.62
C GLU A 139 4.42 -12.66 -13.48
N ALA A 140 3.54 -13.32 -12.73
CA ALA A 140 3.95 -14.29 -11.71
C ALA A 140 4.81 -15.38 -12.37
N GLN A 141 6.02 -15.60 -11.83
CA GLN A 141 6.95 -16.62 -12.33
C GLN A 141 6.54 -18.04 -11.90
#